data_AF-A0A7Y5W4T9-F1
#
_entry.id   AF-A0A7Y5W4T9-F1
#
_cell.length_a   1.000
_cell.length_b   1.000
_cell.length_c   1.000
_cell.angle_alpha   90.00
_cell.angle_beta   90.00
_cell.angle_gamma   90.00
#
_symmetry.space_group_name_H-M   'P 1'
#
loop_
_entity.id
_entity.type
_entity.pdbx_description
1 polymer ?
#
loop_
_entity_poly.entity_id
_entity_poly.type
_entity_poly.pdbx_seq_one_letter_code
_entity_poly.pdbx_strand_id
1 'polypeptide(L)'
;MRSLWTTASLFMLLTSVLSPAVADEDWDDHARQHYKNQKDGIEQHYGHHEDALDDWYDTAKDRLEAARDAALRHAPKHRHDEIRRSYREEEKALKRTHEHREKALERWEDHQRDLAKARYKSAKEAARYGGTFYPYVQPYYSTVPVLPGCEHHPVRPNWEYLPMPNGTRAGREF
;
A
#
# COMPACT_ATOMS: atom_id res chain seq x y z
N MET A 1 -18.98 -10.69 -60.16
CA MET A 1 -18.21 -10.27 -58.97
C MET A 1 -18.80 -9.01 -58.31
N ARG A 2 -20.09 -9.00 -57.93
CA ARG A 2 -20.76 -7.83 -57.29
C ARG A 2 -21.62 -8.19 -56.06
N SER A 3 -21.51 -9.40 -55.52
CA SER A 3 -22.45 -9.95 -54.51
C SER A 3 -21.82 -10.33 -53.16
N LEU A 4 -20.53 -10.02 -52.94
CA LEU A 4 -19.83 -10.32 -51.67
C LEU A 4 -19.66 -9.10 -50.75
N TRP A 5 -19.97 -7.89 -51.22
CA TRP A 5 -19.76 -6.66 -50.44
C TRP A 5 -20.97 -6.26 -49.58
N THR A 6 -22.17 -6.76 -49.88
CA THR A 6 -23.39 -6.38 -49.15
C THR A 6 -23.57 -7.11 -47.82
N THR A 7 -23.04 -8.32 -47.67
CA THR A 7 -23.13 -9.09 -46.41
C THR A 7 -22.14 -8.60 -45.34
N ALA A 8 -20.95 -8.13 -45.75
CA ALA A 8 -19.96 -7.58 -44.82
C ALA A 8 -20.42 -6.27 -44.17
N SER A 9 -21.11 -5.40 -44.91
CA SER A 9 -21.64 -4.14 -44.38
C SER A 9 -22.72 -4.35 -43.33
N LEU A 10 -23.56 -5.39 -43.48
CA LEU A 10 -24.61 -5.70 -42.51
C LEU A 10 -24.03 -6.27 -41.20
N PHE A 11 -22.96 -7.07 -41.29
CA PHE A 11 -22.28 -7.62 -40.13
C PHE A 11 -21.54 -6.55 -39.33
N MET A 12 -20.87 -5.59 -40.00
CA MET A 12 -20.23 -4.45 -39.32
C MET A 12 -21.23 -3.51 -38.62
N LEU A 13 -22.45 -3.39 -39.16
CA LEU A 13 -23.55 -2.63 -38.53
C LEU A 13 -24.14 -3.36 -37.32
N LEU A 14 -24.23 -4.69 -37.33
CA LEU A 14 -24.76 -5.45 -36.19
C LEU A 14 -23.78 -5.49 -35.00
N THR A 15 -22.47 -5.61 -35.25
CA THR A 15 -21.47 -5.61 -34.18
C THR A 15 -21.30 -4.24 -33.52
N SER A 16 -21.61 -3.15 -34.23
CA SER A 16 -21.51 -1.79 -33.70
C SER A 16 -22.67 -1.39 -32.80
N VAL A 17 -23.84 -2.04 -32.92
CA VAL A 17 -25.02 -1.76 -32.07
C VAL A 17 -25.03 -2.58 -30.77
N LEU A 18 -24.37 -3.75 -30.74
CA LEU A 18 -24.29 -4.62 -29.56
C LEU A 18 -23.09 -4.33 -28.63
N SER A 19 -22.17 -3.45 -29.03
CA SER A 19 -20.90 -3.20 -28.31
C SER A 19 -20.87 -2.13 -27.19
N PRO A 20 -21.93 -1.38 -26.84
CA PRO A 20 -21.89 -0.54 -25.64
C PRO A 20 -22.51 -1.18 -24.39
N ALA A 21 -23.46 -2.10 -24.52
CA ALA A 21 -24.23 -2.60 -23.37
C ALA A 21 -23.53 -3.72 -22.57
N VAL A 22 -22.65 -4.50 -23.21
CA VAL A 22 -21.91 -5.59 -22.56
C VAL A 22 -20.65 -5.07 -21.84
N ALA A 23 -20.16 -3.89 -22.22
CA ALA A 23 -18.99 -3.30 -21.56
C ALA A 23 -19.31 -2.83 -20.13
N ASP A 24 -20.51 -2.30 -19.87
CA ASP A 24 -20.80 -1.64 -18.60
C ASP A 24 -20.90 -2.59 -17.38
N GLU A 25 -21.34 -3.84 -17.56
CA GLU A 25 -21.39 -4.84 -16.47
C GLU A 25 -20.00 -5.37 -16.09
N ASP A 26 -19.13 -5.63 -17.07
CA ASP A 26 -17.79 -6.17 -16.82
C ASP A 26 -16.90 -5.18 -16.04
N TRP A 27 -17.02 -3.87 -16.30
CA TRP A 27 -16.20 -2.86 -15.62
C TRP A 27 -16.49 -2.70 -14.12
N ASP A 28 -17.77 -2.77 -13.69
CA ASP A 28 -18.12 -2.68 -12.26
C ASP A 28 -17.62 -3.93 -11.52
N ASP A 29 -17.74 -5.12 -12.12
CA ASP A 29 -17.23 -6.36 -11.54
C ASP A 29 -15.70 -6.37 -11.44
N HIS A 30 -14.99 -5.93 -12.48
CA HIS A 30 -13.54 -5.75 -12.44
C HIS A 30 -13.11 -4.74 -11.36
N ALA A 31 -13.80 -3.61 -11.23
CA ALA A 31 -13.50 -2.61 -10.20
C ALA A 31 -13.74 -3.14 -8.78
N ARG A 32 -14.81 -3.91 -8.57
CA ARG A 32 -15.11 -4.58 -7.29
C ARG A 32 -14.05 -5.63 -6.94
N GLN A 33 -13.67 -6.48 -7.89
CA GLN A 33 -12.64 -7.49 -7.67
C GLN A 33 -11.29 -6.84 -7.33
N HIS A 34 -10.92 -5.77 -8.03
CA HIS A 34 -9.68 -5.05 -7.75
C HIS A 34 -9.70 -4.38 -6.37
N TYR A 35 -10.81 -3.74 -5.99
CA TYR A 35 -10.97 -3.18 -4.65
C TYR A 35 -10.87 -4.26 -3.56
N LYS A 36 -11.50 -5.42 -3.77
CA LYS A 36 -11.40 -6.57 -2.86
C LYS A 36 -9.95 -7.01 -2.69
N ASN A 37 -9.24 -7.24 -3.79
CA ASN A 37 -7.83 -7.65 -3.76
C ASN A 37 -6.94 -6.63 -3.05
N GLN A 38 -7.19 -5.31 -3.24
CA GLN A 38 -6.45 -4.26 -2.53
C GLN A 38 -6.72 -4.31 -1.02
N LYS A 39 -7.99 -4.46 -0.61
CA LYS A 39 -8.36 -4.57 0.79
C LYS A 39 -7.71 -5.79 1.45
N ASP A 40 -7.82 -6.96 0.82
CA ASP A 40 -7.25 -8.21 1.33
C ASP A 40 -5.72 -8.11 1.44
N GLY A 41 -5.06 -7.45 0.47
CA GLY A 41 -3.62 -7.20 0.51
C GLY A 41 -3.19 -6.24 1.62
N ILE A 42 -3.98 -5.20 1.92
CA ILE A 42 -3.73 -4.28 3.04
C ILE A 42 -3.81 -5.03 4.37
N GLU A 43 -4.85 -5.86 4.54
CA GLU A 43 -5.07 -6.64 5.77
C GLU A 43 -3.93 -7.64 6.03
N GLN A 44 -3.48 -8.35 4.98
CA GLN A 44 -2.32 -9.25 5.09
C GLN A 44 -1.03 -8.50 5.46
N HIS A 45 -0.80 -7.33 4.85
CA HIS A 45 0.39 -6.53 5.14
C HIS A 45 0.36 -5.95 6.56
N TYR A 46 -0.79 -5.47 7.02
CA TYR A 46 -1.00 -5.01 8.40
C TYR A 46 -0.67 -6.12 9.40
N GLY A 47 -1.29 -7.30 9.27
CA GLY A 47 -1.06 -8.41 10.18
C GLY A 47 0.42 -8.83 10.25
N HIS A 48 1.10 -8.91 9.10
CA HIS A 48 2.54 -9.21 9.09
C HIS A 48 3.39 -8.17 9.84
N HIS A 49 3.05 -6.89 9.74
CA HIS A 49 3.78 -5.82 10.43
C HIS A 49 3.42 -5.70 11.91
N GLU A 50 2.20 -6.05 12.28
CA GLU A 50 1.76 -6.15 13.67
C GLU A 50 2.52 -7.28 14.38
N ASP A 51 2.52 -8.48 13.82
CA ASP A 51 3.29 -9.62 14.34
C ASP A 51 4.79 -9.28 14.47
N ALA A 52 5.39 -8.67 13.42
CA ALA A 52 6.80 -8.30 13.44
C ALA A 52 7.12 -7.19 14.47
N LEU A 53 6.17 -6.31 14.76
CA LEU A 53 6.32 -5.25 15.77
C LEU A 53 6.30 -5.84 17.18
N ASP A 54 5.41 -6.79 17.43
CA ASP A 54 5.30 -7.50 18.70
C ASP A 54 6.53 -8.37 18.97
N ASP A 55 6.96 -9.16 17.97
CA ASP A 55 8.20 -9.95 18.04
C ASP A 55 9.42 -9.09 18.35
N TRP A 56 9.49 -7.89 17.72
CA TRP A 56 10.55 -6.93 17.99
C TRP A 56 10.50 -6.44 19.45
N TYR A 57 9.33 -6.13 19.98
CA TYR A 57 9.15 -5.66 21.35
C TYR A 57 9.54 -6.73 22.37
N ASP A 58 9.05 -7.95 22.20
CA ASP A 58 9.37 -9.07 23.09
C ASP A 58 10.87 -9.38 23.08
N THR A 59 11.48 -9.42 21.90
CA THR A 59 12.94 -9.60 21.76
C THR A 59 13.72 -8.47 22.45
N ALA A 60 13.27 -7.23 22.32
CA ALA A 60 13.91 -6.08 22.96
C ALA A 60 13.79 -6.15 24.49
N LYS A 61 12.63 -6.57 24.99
CA LYS A 61 12.37 -6.74 26.42
C LYS A 61 13.22 -7.86 27.02
N ASP A 62 13.29 -9.02 26.37
CA ASP A 62 14.13 -10.14 26.81
C ASP A 62 15.61 -9.75 26.91
N ARG A 63 16.10 -8.99 25.93
CA ARG A 63 17.48 -8.47 25.95
C ARG A 63 17.70 -7.48 27.08
N LEU A 64 16.73 -6.60 27.35
CA LEU A 64 16.79 -5.64 28.45
C LEU A 64 16.80 -6.35 29.81
N GLU A 65 15.99 -7.40 29.98
CA GLU A 65 15.97 -8.24 31.18
C GLU A 65 17.30 -9.00 31.38
N ALA A 66 17.84 -9.59 30.31
CA ALA A 66 19.13 -10.27 30.35
C ALA A 66 20.27 -9.31 30.73
N ALA A 67 20.26 -8.08 30.22
CA ALA A 67 21.22 -7.04 30.55
C ALA A 67 21.12 -6.61 32.02
N ARG A 68 19.91 -6.43 32.54
CA ARG A 68 19.65 -6.16 33.96
C ARG A 68 20.23 -7.28 34.83
N ASP A 69 19.94 -8.53 34.50
CA ASP A 69 20.35 -9.67 35.31
C ASP A 69 21.87 -9.86 35.27
N ALA A 70 22.52 -9.62 34.13
CA ALA A 70 23.97 -9.57 34.04
C ALA A 70 24.55 -8.43 34.90
N ALA A 71 23.99 -7.22 34.84
CA ALA A 71 24.43 -6.10 35.65
C ALA A 71 24.31 -6.39 37.16
N LEU A 72 23.22 -7.01 37.60
CA LEU A 72 23.01 -7.36 39.01
C LEU A 72 24.00 -8.43 39.51
N ARG A 73 24.43 -9.37 38.65
CA ARG A 73 25.45 -10.37 39.00
C ARG A 73 26.84 -9.77 39.23
N HIS A 74 27.20 -8.74 38.45
CA HIS A 74 28.53 -8.14 38.51
C HIS A 74 28.62 -6.90 39.41
N ALA A 75 27.50 -6.24 39.70
CA ALA A 75 27.48 -5.02 40.50
C ALA A 75 27.50 -5.29 42.01
N PRO A 76 28.16 -4.43 42.81
CA PRO A 76 28.09 -4.52 44.27
C PRO A 76 26.66 -4.22 44.77
N LYS A 77 26.25 -4.84 45.88
CA LYS A 77 24.87 -4.80 46.41
C LYS A 77 24.28 -3.38 46.55
N HIS A 78 25.09 -2.39 46.95
CA HIS A 78 24.62 -1.02 47.15
C HIS A 78 24.17 -0.33 45.84
N ARG A 79 24.54 -0.86 44.66
CA ARG A 79 24.10 -0.33 43.35
C ARG A 79 22.89 -1.03 42.77
N HIS A 80 22.38 -2.10 43.40
CA HIS A 80 21.29 -2.91 42.85
C HIS A 80 20.00 -2.10 42.66
N ASP A 81 19.71 -1.16 43.55
CA ASP A 81 18.50 -0.34 43.46
C ASP A 81 18.56 0.69 42.32
N GLU A 82 19.75 1.22 42.04
CA GLU A 82 20.00 2.08 40.89
C GLU A 82 19.77 1.32 39.57
N ILE A 83 20.32 0.10 39.46
CA ILE A 83 20.16 -0.78 38.29
C ILE A 83 18.68 -1.11 38.06
N ARG A 84 17.94 -1.46 39.11
CA ARG A 84 16.50 -1.75 39.01
C ARG A 84 15.70 -0.53 38.59
N ARG A 85 16.07 0.67 39.04
CA ARG A 85 15.41 1.92 38.64
C ARG A 85 15.64 2.21 37.16
N SER A 86 16.89 2.14 36.70
CA SER A 86 17.27 2.33 35.30
C SER A 86 16.54 1.33 34.39
N TYR A 87 16.51 0.05 34.74
CA TYR A 87 15.74 -0.96 34.01
C TYR A 87 14.26 -0.57 33.86
N ARG A 88 13.59 -0.12 34.94
CA ARG A 88 12.17 0.28 34.88
C ARG A 88 11.94 1.51 34.01
N GLU A 89 12.88 2.44 33.98
CA GLU A 89 12.80 3.62 33.14
C GLU A 89 12.95 3.25 31.66
N GLU A 90 13.89 2.35 31.34
CA GLU A 90 14.08 1.82 29.98
C GLU A 90 12.89 0.96 29.52
N GLU A 91 12.35 0.09 30.37
CA GLU A 91 11.16 -0.72 30.08
C GLU A 91 9.94 0.17 29.77
N LYS A 92 9.73 1.24 30.55
CA LYS A 92 8.68 2.23 30.27
C LYS A 92 8.91 3.00 28.98
N ALA A 93 10.15 3.26 28.60
CA ALA A 93 10.47 3.90 27.33
C ALA A 93 10.17 2.94 26.16
N LEU A 94 10.62 1.70 26.25
CA LEU A 94 10.37 0.66 25.26
C LEU A 94 8.86 0.45 25.02
N LYS A 95 8.07 0.34 26.09
CA LYS A 95 6.62 0.20 26.00
C LYS A 95 5.97 1.39 25.28
N ARG A 96 6.36 2.62 25.61
CA ARG A 96 5.84 3.82 24.91
C ARG A 96 6.21 3.78 23.42
N THR A 97 7.44 3.38 23.08
CA THR A 97 7.85 3.27 21.67
C THR A 97 7.04 2.23 20.92
N HIS A 98 6.74 1.08 21.53
CA HIS A 98 5.86 0.06 20.94
C HIS A 98 4.45 0.61 20.71
N GLU A 99 3.81 1.20 21.73
CA GLU A 99 2.47 1.83 21.61
C GLU A 99 2.43 2.92 20.52
N HIS A 100 3.52 3.70 20.36
CA HIS A 100 3.61 4.71 19.31
C HIS A 100 3.68 4.10 17.91
N ARG A 101 4.38 2.96 17.76
CA ARG A 101 4.53 2.24 16.49
C ARG A 101 3.25 1.51 16.11
N GLU A 102 2.58 0.90 17.06
CA GLU A 102 1.26 0.25 16.88
C GLU A 102 0.26 1.28 16.31
N LYS A 103 0.11 2.43 16.96
CA LYS A 103 -0.76 3.52 16.46
C LYS A 103 -0.34 4.07 15.10
N ALA A 104 0.96 4.05 14.78
CA ALA A 104 1.42 4.47 13.46
C ALA A 104 1.03 3.45 12.39
N LEU A 105 1.09 2.15 12.70
CA LEU A 105 0.66 1.07 11.83
C LEU A 105 -0.86 1.10 11.61
N GLU A 106 -1.66 1.28 12.67
CA GLU A 106 -3.12 1.47 12.59
C GLU A 106 -3.48 2.63 11.65
N ARG A 107 -2.86 3.80 11.84
CA ARG A 107 -3.11 4.98 10.99
C ARG A 107 -2.71 4.75 9.54
N TRP A 108 -1.65 3.99 9.30
CA TRP A 108 -1.24 3.61 7.96
C TRP A 108 -2.29 2.71 7.30
N GLU A 109 -2.83 1.74 8.03
CA GLU A 109 -3.87 0.83 7.52
C GLU A 109 -5.14 1.60 7.14
N ASP A 110 -5.63 2.43 8.05
CA ASP A 110 -6.79 3.30 7.83
C ASP A 110 -6.59 4.16 6.57
N HIS A 111 -5.41 4.77 6.44
CA HIS A 111 -5.08 5.58 5.27
C HIS A 111 -5.11 4.79 3.96
N GLN A 112 -4.57 3.56 3.94
CA GLN A 112 -4.61 2.72 2.73
C GLN A 112 -6.04 2.28 2.39
N ARG A 113 -6.86 1.95 3.39
CA ARG A 113 -8.27 1.60 3.20
C ARG A 113 -9.06 2.77 2.61
N ASP A 114 -8.84 3.97 3.11
CA ASP A 114 -9.46 5.20 2.59
C ASP A 114 -9.01 5.50 1.16
N LEU A 115 -7.72 5.36 0.85
CA LEU A 115 -7.20 5.52 -0.52
C LEU A 115 -7.81 4.49 -1.48
N ALA A 116 -7.92 3.22 -1.08
CA ALA A 116 -8.54 2.18 -1.89
C ALA A 116 -10.02 2.50 -2.17
N LYS A 117 -10.75 2.98 -1.16
CA LYS A 117 -12.16 3.39 -1.30
C LYS A 117 -12.32 4.60 -2.21
N ALA A 118 -11.45 5.60 -2.10
CA ALA A 118 -11.44 6.78 -2.97
C ALA A 118 -11.18 6.38 -4.43
N ARG A 119 -10.18 5.51 -4.68
CA ARG A 119 -9.87 4.98 -6.01
C ARG A 119 -11.05 4.24 -6.62
N TYR A 120 -11.71 3.37 -5.86
CA TYR A 120 -12.91 2.67 -6.32
C TYR A 120 -14.05 3.62 -6.68
N LYS A 121 -14.33 4.62 -5.83
CA LYS A 121 -15.36 5.64 -6.11
C LYS A 121 -15.06 6.40 -7.40
N SER A 122 -13.82 6.86 -7.58
CA SER A 122 -13.41 7.56 -8.80
C SER A 122 -13.48 6.69 -10.05
N ALA A 123 -13.12 5.40 -9.96
CA ALA A 123 -13.24 4.45 -11.07
C ALA A 123 -14.71 4.26 -11.48
N LYS A 124 -15.61 4.13 -10.50
CA LYS A 124 -17.06 4.00 -10.73
C LYS A 124 -17.67 5.25 -11.35
N GLU A 125 -17.29 6.43 -10.88
CA GLU A 125 -17.73 7.69 -11.47
C GLU A 125 -17.25 7.83 -12.92
N ALA A 126 -15.98 7.49 -13.21
CA ALA A 126 -15.44 7.53 -14.57
C ALA A 126 -16.15 6.58 -15.55
N ALA A 127 -16.50 5.37 -15.10
CA ALA A 127 -17.28 4.41 -15.90
C ALA A 127 -18.66 5.01 -16.29
N ARG A 128 -19.32 5.72 -15.36
CA ARG A 128 -20.64 6.34 -15.58
C ARG A 128 -20.64 7.47 -16.61
N TYR A 129 -19.52 8.14 -16.83
CA TYR A 129 -19.42 9.29 -17.76
C TYR A 129 -18.78 8.94 -19.11
N GLY A 130 -18.65 7.65 -19.46
CA GLY A 130 -18.27 7.24 -20.82
C GLY A 130 -16.85 7.68 -21.23
N GLY A 131 -15.85 7.44 -20.37
CA GLY A 131 -14.43 7.40 -20.75
C GLY A 131 -13.78 8.69 -21.28
N THR A 132 -14.48 9.83 -21.29
CA THR A 132 -13.97 11.08 -21.90
C THR A 132 -13.12 11.94 -20.95
N PHE A 133 -12.97 11.52 -19.69
CA PHE A 133 -12.20 12.25 -18.68
C PHE A 133 -11.04 11.39 -18.13
N TYR A 134 -10.08 11.03 -18.98
CA TYR A 134 -8.81 10.50 -18.48
C TYR A 134 -7.58 10.82 -19.35
N PRO A 135 -6.75 11.77 -18.89
CA PRO A 135 -5.31 11.69 -19.08
C PRO A 135 -4.51 11.43 -17.80
N TYR A 136 -5.11 11.36 -16.59
CA TYR A 136 -4.32 11.49 -15.34
C TYR A 136 -4.45 10.45 -14.21
N VAL A 137 -5.18 9.35 -14.36
CA VAL A 137 -5.06 8.22 -13.42
C VAL A 137 -4.85 6.95 -14.22
N GLN A 138 -3.61 6.78 -14.69
CA GLN A 138 -3.11 5.45 -15.00
C GLN A 138 -2.73 4.76 -13.68
N PRO A 139 -3.35 3.60 -13.36
CA PRO A 139 -2.89 2.76 -12.27
C PRO A 139 -1.73 1.90 -12.77
N TYR A 140 -0.48 2.38 -12.71
CA TYR A 140 0.78 1.60 -12.72
C TYR A 140 0.94 0.42 -13.71
N TYR A 141 0.09 0.29 -14.73
CA TYR A 141 0.16 -0.68 -15.80
C TYR A 141 -0.13 0.05 -17.10
N SER A 142 0.89 0.09 -17.93
CA SER A 142 0.97 0.67 -19.24
C SER A 142 -0.01 0.01 -20.22
N THR A 143 -1.01 0.76 -20.66
CA THR A 143 -1.46 0.78 -22.06
C THR A 143 -2.09 2.14 -22.35
N VAL A 144 -1.25 3.10 -22.76
CA VAL A 144 -1.69 4.34 -23.40
C VAL A 144 -2.21 3.96 -24.80
N PRO A 145 -3.40 4.40 -25.24
CA PRO A 145 -3.79 4.27 -26.64
C PRO A 145 -2.85 5.12 -27.49
N VAL A 146 -2.16 4.43 -28.39
CA VAL A 146 -1.08 4.93 -29.25
C VAL A 146 -1.62 5.98 -30.22
N LEU A 147 -1.17 7.23 -30.08
CA LEU A 147 -1.17 8.16 -31.20
C LEU A 147 -0.07 7.70 -32.19
N PRO A 148 -0.36 7.62 -33.50
CA PRO A 148 0.60 7.12 -34.47
C PRO A 148 1.76 8.11 -34.62
N GLY A 149 2.96 7.74 -34.17
CA GLY A 149 4.18 8.50 -34.41
C GLY A 149 5.19 8.62 -33.26
N CYS A 150 4.88 8.12 -32.05
CA CYS A 150 5.87 8.12 -30.96
C CYS A 150 6.66 6.81 -30.92
N GLU A 151 7.96 6.90 -31.16
CA GLU A 151 8.90 5.80 -30.94
C GLU A 151 8.91 5.38 -29.47
N HIS A 152 8.88 4.07 -29.23
CA HIS A 152 8.85 3.47 -27.89
C HIS A 152 10.15 3.76 -27.14
N HIS A 153 10.11 4.61 -26.12
CA HIS A 153 11.09 4.53 -25.03
C HIS A 153 10.53 3.64 -23.92
N PRO A 154 11.10 2.45 -23.68
CA PRO A 154 10.76 1.68 -22.49
C PRO A 154 11.24 2.45 -21.25
N VAL A 155 10.30 3.03 -20.52
CA VAL A 155 10.56 3.60 -19.20
C VAL A 155 10.89 2.43 -18.28
N ARG A 156 12.17 2.26 -17.95
CA ARG A 156 12.58 1.34 -16.89
C ARG A 156 11.92 1.80 -15.59
N PRO A 157 11.42 0.88 -14.75
CA PRO A 157 10.91 1.26 -13.44
C PRO A 157 12.10 1.77 -12.61
N ASN A 158 12.18 3.09 -12.42
CA ASN A 158 13.05 3.67 -11.42
C ASN A 158 12.45 3.34 -10.05
N TRP A 159 12.78 2.15 -9.54
CA TRP A 159 12.90 1.91 -8.10
C TRP A 159 14.19 2.57 -7.58
N GLU A 160 14.50 3.77 -8.08
CA GLU A 160 15.51 4.61 -7.46
C GLU A 160 14.96 4.96 -6.09
N TYR A 161 15.47 4.20 -5.11
CA TYR A 161 15.60 4.53 -3.71
C TYR A 161 15.25 6.00 -3.49
N LEU A 162 14.08 6.29 -2.92
CA LEU A 162 13.90 7.59 -2.27
C LEU A 162 14.99 7.62 -1.20
N PRO A 163 16.07 8.43 -1.32
CA PRO A 163 16.93 8.60 -0.18
C PRO A 163 16.02 9.21 0.88
N MET A 164 15.85 8.51 2.00
CA MET A 164 15.40 9.17 3.22
C MET A 164 16.29 10.41 3.35
N PRO A 165 15.72 11.63 3.50
CA PRO A 165 16.52 12.83 3.64
C PRO A 165 17.27 12.73 4.96
N ASN A 166 18.42 12.07 4.92
CA ASN A 166 19.40 11.99 5.99
C ASN A 166 20.01 13.39 6.15
N GLY A 167 19.25 14.27 6.80
CA GLY A 167 19.69 15.64 7.04
C GLY A 167 18.60 16.64 7.42
N THR A 168 17.32 16.40 7.10
CA THR A 168 16.27 17.35 7.50
C THR A 168 15.70 17.02 8.87
N ARG A 169 15.45 18.08 9.66
CA ARG A 169 14.93 18.01 11.03
C ARG A 169 13.62 17.21 11.13
N ALA A 170 12.83 17.18 10.05
CA ALA A 170 11.59 16.41 9.92
C ALA A 170 11.77 14.89 10.00
N GLY A 171 12.98 14.36 9.73
CA GLY A 171 13.25 12.92 9.82
C GLY A 171 13.63 12.41 11.21
N ARG A 172 13.73 13.29 12.23
CA ARG A 172 14.10 12.90 13.61
C ARG A 172 12.92 12.80 14.58
N GLU A 173 11.72 13.16 14.15
CA GLU A 173 10.52 13.23 15.01
C GLU A 173 9.44 12.20 14.66
N PHE A 174 9.73 11.24 13.78
CA PHE A 174 8.88 10.08 13.46
C PHE A 174 9.35 8.81 14.17
#